data_AF-A0A6G4N7K0-F1
#
_entry.id   AF-A0A6G4N7K0-F1
#
_cell.length_a   1.000
_cell.length_b   1.000
_cell.length_c   1.000
_cell.angle_alpha   90.00
_cell.angle_beta   90.00
_cell.angle_gamma   90.00
#
_symmetry.space_group_name_H-M   'P 1'
#
loop_
_entity.id
_entity.type
_entity.pdbx_description
1 polymer ?
#
loop_
_entity_poly.entity_id
_entity_poly.type
_entity_poly.pdbx_seq_one_letter_code
_entity_poly.pdbx_strand_id
1 'polypeptide(L)'
;MDCKVVSLNEKDQFIPKIKSSDPVITGLFQYDAAQQTSFEKRMSKENNGREAALANVIREYMSDLKLSSEQELNIQHLANGSKVVIGGQQAGLFGGPLYTFHKIFSIITLSKELTDTHKQQVVPVFWIAGEDHDFDEVNHTFVYNENHGSLHKVKYHTMEMPETTVSRYYPDKAELKQTLKTMFIHMKETVHTQGLLEICDRIIDQYDSWTDMFKALLHETFKAYGVLFIDAQFEPLRKMEAPMFKKILKKHQLLDDAFRATQQRTQNQGLNAMIQTDTNVHLFLHDENMRQLVSYDGKHFKLNKTDKTY
;
A
#
# COMPACT_ATOMS: atom_id res chain seq x y z
N MET A 1 -15.41 24.84 -2.70
CA MET A 1 -15.78 23.66 -1.91
C MET A 1 -15.30 23.94 -0.50
N ASP A 2 -16.20 23.92 0.49
CA ASP A 2 -15.85 24.23 1.87
C ASP A 2 -15.39 22.97 2.60
N CYS A 3 -14.23 23.02 3.25
CA CYS A 3 -13.78 21.94 4.13
C CYS A 3 -14.29 22.20 5.55
N LYS A 4 -15.28 21.42 5.99
CA LYS A 4 -15.80 21.49 7.36
C LYS A 4 -15.11 20.44 8.22
N VAL A 5 -14.57 20.85 9.37
CA VAL A 5 -14.00 19.93 10.35
C VAL A 5 -15.10 19.54 11.34
N VAL A 6 -15.34 18.24 11.48
CA VAL A 6 -16.29 17.67 12.45
C VAL A 6 -15.50 16.83 13.44
N SER A 7 -15.70 17.07 14.74
CA SER A 7 -15.18 16.20 15.78
C SER A 7 -16.07 14.97 15.91
N LEU A 8 -15.58 13.80 15.51
CA LEU A 8 -16.25 12.53 15.71
C LEU A 8 -15.84 11.95 17.07
N ASN A 9 -16.80 11.54 17.88
CA ASN A 9 -16.54 10.76 19.09
C ASN A 9 -16.23 9.33 18.68
N GLU A 10 -14.95 9.01 18.52
CA GLU A 10 -14.50 7.64 18.27
C GLU A 10 -14.67 6.81 19.54
N LYS A 11 -15.29 5.63 19.40
CA LYS A 11 -15.34 4.64 20.49
C LYS A 11 -13.95 4.12 20.83
N ASP A 12 -13.07 4.07 19.83
CA ASP A 12 -11.66 3.76 19.99
C ASP A 12 -10.89 5.03 20.38
N GLN A 13 -10.15 4.96 21.49
CA GLN A 13 -9.37 6.08 22.00
C GLN A 13 -7.94 6.12 21.39
N PHE A 14 -7.60 5.20 20.49
CA PHE A 14 -6.25 5.10 19.93
C PHE A 14 -5.81 6.37 19.19
N ILE A 15 -6.61 6.88 18.24
CA ILE A 15 -6.27 8.09 17.47
C ILE A 15 -6.24 9.35 18.37
N PRO A 16 -7.23 9.61 19.25
CA PRO A 16 -7.12 10.69 20.24
C PRO A 16 -5.83 10.62 21.07
N LYS A 17 -5.46 9.43 21.54
CA LYS A 17 -4.25 9.20 22.33
C LYS A 17 -2.96 9.48 21.55
N ILE A 18 -2.90 9.12 20.27
CA ILE A 18 -1.78 9.51 19.39
C ILE A 18 -1.69 11.04 19.29
N LYS A 19 -2.82 11.71 19.02
CA LYS A 19 -2.86 13.16 18.86
C LYS A 19 -2.47 13.92 20.13
N SER A 20 -2.71 13.33 21.30
CA SER A 20 -2.39 13.93 22.59
C SER A 20 -1.05 13.47 23.17
N SER A 21 -0.19 12.81 22.39
CA SER A 21 1.10 12.28 22.86
C SER A 21 0.96 11.36 24.09
N ASP A 22 -0.07 10.52 24.14
CA ASP A 22 -0.30 9.61 25.27
C ASP A 22 0.94 8.70 25.50
N PRO A 23 1.47 8.62 26.73
CA PRO A 23 2.73 7.92 27.00
C PRO A 23 2.66 6.41 26.79
N VAL A 24 1.47 5.81 26.91
CA VAL A 24 1.28 4.37 26.65
C VAL A 24 1.41 4.10 25.17
N ILE A 25 0.74 4.89 24.33
CA ILE A 25 0.78 4.72 22.87
C ILE A 25 2.14 5.14 22.32
N THR A 26 2.62 6.33 22.66
CA THR A 26 3.91 6.86 22.16
C THR A 26 5.10 6.00 22.58
N GLY A 27 5.04 5.35 23.75
CA GLY A 27 6.05 4.39 24.20
C GLY A 27 6.20 3.14 23.33
N LEU A 28 5.24 2.88 22.41
CA LEU A 28 5.32 1.80 21.42
C LEU A 28 6.00 2.23 20.11
N PHE A 29 6.26 3.53 19.93
CA PHE A 29 6.86 4.09 18.71
C PHE A 29 8.22 4.73 18.99
N GLN A 30 9.08 4.77 17.97
CA GLN A 30 10.37 5.47 18.07
C GLN A 30 10.23 7.00 18.01
N TYR A 31 9.12 7.48 17.45
CA TYR A 31 8.82 8.87 17.19
C TYR A 31 7.39 9.16 17.62
N ASP A 32 7.16 10.38 18.10
CA ASP A 32 5.82 10.89 18.41
C ASP A 32 5.32 11.75 17.25
N ALA A 33 4.24 11.30 16.59
CA ALA A 33 3.67 11.96 15.42
C ALA A 33 3.01 13.31 15.74
N ALA A 34 2.69 13.60 16.99
CA ALA A 34 2.13 14.89 17.41
C ALA A 34 3.23 15.95 17.69
N GLN A 35 4.51 15.56 17.66
CA GLN A 35 5.62 16.42 18.06
C GLN A 35 6.49 16.82 16.86
N GLN A 36 6.65 18.13 16.64
CA GLN A 36 7.47 18.66 15.55
C GLN A 36 8.94 18.19 15.63
N THR A 37 9.45 18.03 16.85
CA THR A 37 10.83 17.55 17.10
C THR A 37 11.08 16.14 16.54
N SER A 38 10.04 15.30 16.44
CA SER A 38 10.15 13.98 15.78
C SER A 38 10.45 14.12 14.29
N PHE A 39 9.79 15.07 13.62
CA PHE A 39 10.02 15.34 12.19
C PHE A 39 11.41 15.92 11.97
N GLU A 40 11.84 16.89 12.78
CA GLU A 40 13.21 17.45 12.72
C GLU A 40 14.29 16.36 12.87
N LYS A 41 14.13 15.48 13.86
CA LYS A 41 15.03 14.35 14.06
C LYS A 41 15.03 13.37 12.89
N ARG A 42 13.87 13.17 12.25
CA ARG A 42 13.77 12.28 11.09
C ARG A 42 14.37 12.91 9.83
N MET A 43 14.12 14.20 9.61
CA MET A 43 14.63 14.97 8.47
C MET A 43 16.16 15.08 8.48
N SER A 44 16.75 15.28 9.66
CA SER A 44 18.21 15.36 9.86
C SER A 44 18.94 14.01 9.79
N LYS A 45 18.23 12.88 9.86
CA LYS A 45 18.86 11.55 9.83
C LYS A 45 19.56 11.31 8.49
N GLU A 46 20.79 10.81 8.53
CA GLU A 46 21.52 10.49 7.31
C GLU A 46 20.82 9.45 6.44
N ASN A 47 21.07 9.58 5.15
CA ASN A 47 20.62 8.66 4.11
C ASN A 47 21.40 7.35 4.16
N ASN A 48 20.82 6.29 3.60
CA ASN A 48 21.44 4.97 3.61
C ASN A 48 22.24 4.68 2.32
N GLY A 49 22.28 5.63 1.40
CA GLY A 49 23.09 5.58 0.17
C GLY A 49 22.42 4.85 -1.00
N ARG A 50 21.16 4.41 -0.85
CA ARG A 50 20.41 3.69 -1.90
C ARG A 50 19.46 4.58 -2.68
N GLU A 51 19.44 5.88 -2.42
CA GLU A 51 18.41 6.79 -2.90
C GLU A 51 18.39 6.89 -4.44
N ALA A 52 19.56 7.02 -5.08
CA ALA A 52 19.69 6.98 -6.54
C ALA A 52 19.26 5.63 -7.15
N ALA A 53 19.64 4.52 -6.52
CA ALA A 53 19.25 3.20 -6.99
C ALA A 53 17.73 2.99 -6.88
N LEU A 54 17.11 3.42 -5.77
CA LEU A 54 15.68 3.35 -5.56
C LEU A 54 14.91 4.24 -6.55
N ALA A 55 15.40 5.45 -6.82
CA ALA A 55 14.82 6.34 -7.82
C ALA A 55 14.80 5.69 -9.22
N ASN A 56 15.86 4.98 -9.60
CA ASN A 56 15.90 4.23 -10.86
C ASN A 56 14.88 3.09 -10.88
N VAL A 57 14.75 2.34 -9.79
CA VAL A 57 13.75 1.27 -9.67
C VAL A 57 12.33 1.82 -9.81
N ILE A 58 12.03 2.94 -9.15
CA ILE A 58 10.71 3.58 -9.25
C ILE A 58 10.46 4.11 -10.67
N ARG A 59 11.47 4.73 -11.29
CA ARG A 59 11.39 5.17 -12.69
C ARG A 59 11.10 4.01 -13.64
N GLU A 60 11.79 2.89 -13.46
CA GLU A 60 11.58 1.68 -14.25
C GLU A 60 10.16 1.13 -14.06
N TYR A 61 9.68 1.04 -12.82
CA TYR A 61 8.32 0.57 -12.51
C TYR A 61 7.22 1.44 -13.13
N MET A 62 7.47 2.74 -13.25
CA MET A 62 6.51 3.71 -13.81
C MET A 62 6.76 4.02 -15.30
N SER A 63 7.63 3.28 -15.97
CA SER A 63 8.05 3.56 -17.36
C SER A 63 6.97 3.30 -18.41
N ASP A 64 5.95 2.54 -18.05
CA ASP A 64 4.74 2.26 -18.84
C ASP A 64 3.65 3.34 -18.68
N LEU A 65 3.93 4.39 -17.90
CA LEU A 65 3.09 5.55 -17.70
C LEU A 65 3.68 6.79 -18.40
N LYS A 66 2.81 7.72 -18.78
CA LYS A 66 3.26 9.05 -19.23
C LYS A 66 3.42 9.97 -18.01
N LEU A 67 4.65 10.06 -17.50
CA LEU A 67 4.95 10.85 -16.32
C LEU A 67 4.67 12.35 -16.50
N SER A 68 4.17 12.99 -15.44
CA SER A 68 4.08 14.45 -15.35
C SER A 68 5.46 15.06 -15.07
N SER A 69 5.59 16.37 -15.30
CA SER A 69 6.79 17.12 -14.91
C SER A 69 7.09 16.99 -13.41
N GLU A 70 6.05 17.02 -12.58
CA GLU A 70 6.17 16.88 -11.12
C GLU A 70 6.69 15.50 -10.72
N GLN A 71 6.26 14.43 -11.41
CA GLN A 71 6.76 13.08 -11.14
C GLN A 71 8.23 12.94 -11.54
N GLU A 72 8.63 13.49 -12.69
CA GLU A 72 10.03 13.47 -13.12
C GLU A 72 10.95 14.25 -12.17
N LEU A 73 10.50 15.42 -11.70
CA LEU A 73 11.22 16.19 -10.68
C LEU A 73 11.33 15.41 -9.37
N ASN A 74 10.26 14.77 -8.92
CA ASN A 74 10.27 13.96 -7.69
C ASN A 74 11.18 12.74 -7.79
N ILE A 75 11.29 12.10 -8.96
CA ILE A 75 12.29 11.04 -9.20
C ILE A 75 13.71 11.60 -9.05
N GLN A 76 13.99 12.79 -9.58
CA GLN A 76 15.30 13.44 -9.44
C GLN A 76 15.59 13.84 -7.99
N HIS A 77 14.62 14.40 -7.29
CA HIS A 77 14.75 14.75 -5.87
C HIS A 77 15.03 13.50 -5.03
N LEU A 78 14.32 12.40 -5.27
CA LEU A 78 14.60 11.13 -4.63
C LEU A 78 16.03 10.67 -4.93
N ALA A 79 16.46 10.72 -6.19
CA ALA A 79 17.82 10.31 -6.56
C ALA A 79 18.91 11.15 -5.84
N ASN A 80 18.62 12.42 -5.58
CA ASN A 80 19.48 13.37 -4.86
C ASN A 80 19.36 13.29 -3.33
N GLY A 81 18.60 12.32 -2.81
CA GLY A 81 18.54 12.03 -1.39
C GLY A 81 17.44 12.73 -0.60
N SER A 82 16.41 13.25 -1.28
CA SER A 82 15.21 13.76 -0.59
C SER A 82 14.55 12.69 0.30
N LYS A 83 13.97 13.15 1.41
CA LYS A 83 13.14 12.28 2.27
C LYS A 83 11.83 11.96 1.57
N VAL A 84 11.14 10.92 2.03
CA VAL A 84 9.84 10.52 1.50
C VAL A 84 8.79 10.52 2.59
N VAL A 85 7.57 10.92 2.25
CA VAL A 85 6.37 10.44 2.96
C VAL A 85 5.85 9.27 2.16
N ILE A 86 5.66 8.14 2.84
CA ILE A 86 5.19 6.90 2.22
C ILE A 86 4.02 6.35 3.01
N GLY A 87 3.02 5.87 2.26
CA GLY A 87 1.93 5.06 2.77
C GLY A 87 1.48 4.13 1.66
N GLY A 88 0.64 3.16 1.98
CA GLY A 88 0.24 2.15 1.00
C GLY A 88 -1.14 1.57 1.25
N GLN A 89 -1.56 0.80 0.26
CA GLN A 89 -2.76 -0.02 0.29
C GLN A 89 -2.66 -1.17 -0.72
N GLN A 90 -3.44 -2.23 -0.50
CA GLN A 90 -3.68 -3.24 -1.52
C GLN A 90 -4.39 -2.62 -2.75
N ALA A 91 -4.22 -3.27 -3.90
CA ALA A 91 -4.76 -2.81 -5.17
C ALA A 91 -6.26 -3.16 -5.31
N GLY A 92 -7.14 -2.46 -4.59
CA GLY A 92 -8.58 -2.71 -4.65
C GLY A 92 -9.20 -2.43 -6.02
N LEU A 93 -10.23 -3.21 -6.39
CA LEU A 93 -10.97 -3.09 -7.64
C LEU A 93 -11.44 -1.65 -7.87
N PHE A 94 -11.12 -1.10 -9.04
CA PHE A 94 -11.46 0.28 -9.44
C PHE A 94 -11.03 1.36 -8.43
N GLY A 95 -9.88 1.16 -7.78
CA GLY A 95 -9.34 2.08 -6.77
C GLY A 95 -9.69 1.67 -5.33
N GLY A 96 -10.60 0.71 -5.17
CA GLY A 96 -11.02 0.18 -3.88
C GLY A 96 -11.76 1.22 -3.03
N PRO A 97 -11.72 1.09 -1.70
CA PRO A 97 -12.39 2.03 -0.80
C PRO A 97 -11.77 3.43 -0.84
N LEU A 98 -12.58 4.45 -0.57
CA LEU A 98 -12.19 5.87 -0.63
C LEU A 98 -10.98 6.23 0.22
N TYR A 99 -10.70 5.48 1.31
CA TYR A 99 -9.51 5.73 2.10
C TYR A 99 -8.21 5.57 1.31
N THR A 100 -8.19 4.83 0.19
CA THR A 100 -7.03 4.75 -0.72
C THR A 100 -6.68 6.15 -1.24
N PHE A 101 -7.68 6.88 -1.74
CA PHE A 101 -7.54 8.23 -2.26
C PHE A 101 -7.20 9.21 -1.14
N HIS A 102 -7.85 9.08 0.03
CA HIS A 102 -7.52 9.90 1.19
C HIS A 102 -6.08 9.69 1.69
N LYS A 103 -5.57 8.45 1.71
CA LYS A 103 -4.17 8.15 2.04
C LYS A 103 -3.21 8.84 1.07
N ILE A 104 -3.48 8.77 -0.23
CA ILE A 104 -2.65 9.44 -1.25
C ILE A 104 -2.66 10.95 -1.04
N PHE A 105 -3.83 11.56 -0.80
CA PHE A 105 -3.90 12.98 -0.45
C PHE A 105 -3.17 13.32 0.84
N SER A 106 -3.24 12.47 1.88
CA SER A 106 -2.48 12.66 3.12
C SER A 106 -0.97 12.62 2.87
N ILE A 107 -0.50 11.70 2.03
CA ILE A 107 0.91 11.59 1.63
C ILE A 107 1.36 12.86 0.90
N ILE A 108 0.58 13.31 -0.09
CA ILE A 108 0.85 14.54 -0.86
C ILE A 108 0.88 15.76 0.07
N THR A 109 -0.16 15.91 0.90
CA THR A 109 -0.32 17.07 1.79
C THR A 109 0.81 17.15 2.81
N LEU A 110 1.13 16.03 3.47
CA LEU A 110 2.21 16.00 4.46
C LEU A 110 3.59 16.21 3.80
N SER A 111 3.82 15.68 2.60
CA SER A 111 5.06 15.93 1.85
C SER A 111 5.25 17.41 1.56
N LYS A 112 4.17 18.09 1.14
CA LYS A 112 4.20 19.53 0.89
C LYS A 112 4.42 20.33 2.17
N GLU A 113 3.69 20.02 3.24
CA GLU A 113 3.84 20.68 4.55
C GLU A 113 5.27 20.57 5.09
N LEU A 114 5.87 19.37 5.04
CA LEU A 114 7.24 19.16 5.48
C LEU A 114 8.25 19.87 4.57
N THR A 115 8.00 19.91 3.26
CA THR A 115 8.84 20.66 2.31
C THR A 115 8.83 22.15 2.65
N ASP A 116 7.65 22.71 2.88
CA ASP A 116 7.47 24.12 3.22
C ASP A 116 8.07 24.46 4.58
N THR A 117 7.96 23.55 5.56
CA THR A 117 8.45 23.76 6.94
C THR A 117 9.97 23.66 7.02
N HIS A 118 10.56 22.63 6.39
CA HIS A 118 12.01 22.35 6.50
C HIS A 118 12.83 22.92 5.35
N LYS A 119 12.19 23.52 4.33
CA LYS A 119 12.85 24.03 3.11
C LYS A 119 13.71 22.98 2.41
N GLN A 120 13.32 21.71 2.53
CA GLN A 120 13.96 20.56 1.90
C GLN A 120 12.88 19.75 1.19
N GLN A 121 13.10 19.41 -0.07
CA GLN A 121 12.13 18.62 -0.84
C GLN A 121 11.84 17.26 -0.19
N VAL A 122 10.56 16.96 0.01
CA VAL A 122 10.05 15.67 0.49
C VAL A 122 9.15 15.06 -0.58
N VAL A 123 9.47 13.84 -1.00
CA VAL A 123 8.83 13.18 -2.13
C VAL A 123 7.64 12.33 -1.68
N PRO A 124 6.43 12.52 -2.25
CA PRO A 124 5.28 11.66 -1.98
C PRO A 124 5.40 10.32 -2.71
N VAL A 125 5.37 9.22 -1.97
CA VAL A 125 5.42 7.85 -2.53
C VAL A 125 4.22 7.03 -2.05
N PHE A 126 3.57 6.35 -2.98
CA PHE A 126 2.50 5.40 -2.68
C PHE A 126 2.96 3.96 -2.94
N TRP A 127 2.89 3.14 -1.90
CA TRP A 127 3.26 1.73 -1.90
C TRP A 127 2.05 0.85 -2.24
N ILE A 128 2.12 0.15 -3.36
CA ILE A 128 1.09 -0.80 -3.79
C ILE A 128 1.45 -2.15 -3.16
N ALA A 129 0.59 -2.65 -2.26
CA ALA A 129 0.80 -3.92 -1.55
C ALA A 129 0.41 -5.12 -2.43
N GLY A 130 0.99 -5.22 -3.62
CA GLY A 130 0.67 -6.27 -4.60
C GLY A 130 1.26 -7.65 -4.26
N GLU A 131 2.16 -7.70 -3.27
CA GLU A 131 2.73 -8.95 -2.75
C GLU A 131 1.78 -9.79 -1.89
N ASP A 132 0.64 -9.22 -1.53
CA ASP A 132 -0.41 -9.95 -0.83
C ASP A 132 -1.13 -10.90 -1.80
N HIS A 133 -1.73 -11.94 -1.24
CA HIS A 133 -2.49 -12.98 -1.93
C HIS A 133 -3.97 -12.97 -1.55
N ASP A 134 -4.39 -12.08 -0.63
CA ASP A 134 -5.80 -11.93 -0.27
C ASP A 134 -6.59 -11.25 -1.40
N PHE A 135 -6.93 -12.04 -2.42
CA PHE A 135 -7.69 -11.56 -3.56
C PHE A 135 -9.13 -11.20 -3.19
N ASP A 136 -9.69 -11.81 -2.14
CA ASP A 136 -11.06 -11.53 -1.70
C ASP A 136 -11.20 -10.13 -1.08
N GLU A 137 -10.13 -9.59 -0.49
CA GLU A 137 -10.12 -8.20 -0.03
C GLU A 137 -10.14 -7.19 -1.18
N VAL A 138 -9.53 -7.52 -2.33
CA VAL A 138 -9.36 -6.58 -3.45
C VAL A 138 -10.34 -6.77 -4.61
N ASN A 139 -10.99 -7.93 -4.75
CA ASN A 139 -11.82 -8.26 -5.92
C ASN A 139 -13.20 -7.57 -5.97
N HIS A 140 -13.45 -6.61 -5.09
CA HIS A 140 -14.74 -5.95 -5.00
C HIS A 140 -14.65 -4.50 -4.57
N THR A 141 -15.71 -3.76 -4.84
CA THR A 141 -15.94 -2.39 -4.36
C THR A 141 -17.41 -2.21 -3.98
N PHE A 142 -17.76 -1.06 -3.42
CA PHE A 142 -19.12 -0.72 -3.03
C PHE A 142 -19.55 0.57 -3.72
N VAL A 143 -20.75 0.55 -4.31
CA VAL A 143 -21.38 1.72 -4.92
C VAL A 143 -22.65 2.06 -4.17
N TYR A 144 -22.86 3.36 -3.93
CA TYR A 144 -24.10 3.84 -3.36
C TYR A 144 -25.14 4.00 -4.46
N ASN A 145 -26.24 3.27 -4.34
CA ASN A 145 -27.36 3.36 -5.28
C ASN A 145 -28.40 4.31 -4.71
N GLU A 146 -28.47 5.51 -5.28
CA GLU A 146 -29.40 6.56 -4.86
C GLU A 146 -30.87 6.12 -4.97
N ASN A 147 -31.21 5.29 -5.97
CA ASN A 147 -32.59 4.86 -6.20
C ASN A 147 -33.09 3.92 -5.09
N HIS A 148 -32.19 3.12 -4.51
CA HIS A 148 -32.53 2.15 -3.45
C HIS A 148 -32.05 2.59 -2.06
N GLY A 149 -31.31 3.69 -1.95
CA GLY A 149 -30.77 4.21 -0.69
C GLY A 149 -29.81 3.25 0.02
N SER A 150 -29.07 2.43 -0.74
CA SER A 150 -28.27 1.33 -0.20
C SER A 150 -26.92 1.18 -0.87
N LEU A 151 -25.97 0.57 -0.15
CA LEU A 151 -24.68 0.17 -0.71
C LEU A 151 -24.82 -1.17 -1.44
N HIS A 152 -24.40 -1.20 -2.69
CA HIS A 152 -24.33 -2.40 -3.50
C HIS A 152 -22.87 -2.84 -3.63
N LYS A 153 -22.61 -4.11 -3.32
CA LYS A 153 -21.31 -4.72 -3.54
C LYS A 153 -21.17 -5.11 -5.02
N VAL A 154 -20.16 -4.56 -5.68
CA VAL A 154 -19.76 -4.93 -7.05
C VAL A 154 -18.52 -5.79 -6.94
N LYS A 155 -18.61 -7.04 -7.39
CA LYS A 155 -17.53 -8.03 -7.29
C LYS A 155 -17.14 -8.49 -8.69
N TYR A 156 -15.84 -8.57 -8.93
CA TYR A 156 -15.27 -9.26 -10.09
C TYR A 156 -15.30 -10.77 -9.83
N HIS A 157 -15.81 -11.54 -10.78
CA HIS A 157 -15.92 -13.00 -10.67
C HIS A 157 -14.79 -13.70 -11.44
N THR A 158 -14.26 -14.77 -10.87
CA THR A 158 -13.33 -15.68 -11.55
C THR A 158 -13.75 -17.11 -11.25
N MET A 159 -13.47 -18.04 -12.17
CA MET A 159 -13.79 -19.46 -11.99
C MET A 159 -12.98 -20.08 -10.85
N GLU A 160 -11.70 -19.71 -10.75
CA GLU A 160 -10.78 -20.19 -9.73
C GLU A 160 -10.16 -18.99 -9.00
N MET A 161 -10.14 -19.08 -7.67
CA MET A 161 -9.52 -18.07 -6.83
C MET A 161 -7.99 -18.18 -6.95
N PRO A 162 -7.29 -17.07 -7.21
CA PRO A 162 -5.85 -17.11 -7.35
C PRO A 162 -5.18 -17.41 -6.01
N GLU A 163 -4.25 -18.38 -6.01
CA GLU A 163 -3.33 -18.62 -4.88
C GLU A 163 -2.00 -17.84 -5.01
N THR A 164 -1.83 -17.20 -6.16
CA THR A 164 -0.73 -16.27 -6.44
C THR A 164 -0.97 -14.92 -5.74
N THR A 165 -0.01 -14.02 -5.87
CA THR A 165 -0.16 -12.66 -5.34
C THR A 165 -0.93 -11.77 -6.32
N VAL A 166 -1.48 -10.66 -5.83
CA VAL A 166 -2.27 -9.72 -6.64
C VAL A 166 -1.45 -9.18 -7.82
N SER A 167 -0.15 -8.90 -7.66
CA SER A 167 0.71 -8.44 -8.78
C SER A 167 0.91 -9.47 -9.90
N ARG A 168 0.70 -10.76 -9.61
CA ARG A 168 0.83 -11.85 -10.59
C ARG A 168 -0.53 -12.32 -11.12
N TYR A 169 -1.61 -11.64 -10.75
CA TYR A 169 -2.95 -11.97 -11.20
C TYR A 169 -3.30 -11.19 -12.47
N TYR A 170 -3.72 -11.93 -13.50
CA TYR A 170 -4.13 -11.41 -14.80
C TYR A 170 -5.63 -11.67 -14.98
N PRO A 171 -6.48 -10.66 -14.74
CA PRO A 171 -7.93 -10.82 -14.83
C PRO A 171 -8.41 -11.04 -16.26
N ASP A 172 -9.57 -11.69 -16.39
CA ASP A 172 -10.31 -11.69 -17.65
C ASP A 172 -10.81 -10.25 -17.94
N LYS A 173 -10.29 -9.65 -19.01
CA LYS A 173 -10.62 -8.28 -19.40
C LYS A 173 -12.11 -8.12 -19.75
N ALA A 174 -12.76 -9.13 -20.35
CA ALA A 174 -14.17 -9.06 -20.68
C ALA A 174 -15.04 -9.04 -19.40
N GLU A 175 -14.71 -9.87 -18.43
CA GLU A 175 -15.39 -9.88 -17.13
C GLU A 175 -15.13 -8.59 -16.34
N LEU A 176 -13.92 -8.04 -16.38
CA LEU A 176 -13.64 -6.72 -15.79
C LEU A 176 -14.47 -5.61 -16.42
N LYS A 177 -14.56 -5.56 -17.75
CA LYS A 177 -15.39 -4.58 -18.46
C LYS A 177 -16.87 -4.75 -18.13
N GLN A 178 -17.34 -5.98 -17.96
CA GLN A 178 -18.72 -6.24 -17.53
C GLN A 178 -18.95 -5.79 -16.08
N THR A 179 -18.00 -6.07 -15.18
CA THR A 179 -18.02 -5.62 -13.79
C THR A 179 -18.03 -4.08 -13.70
N LEU A 180 -17.24 -3.42 -14.54
CA LEU A 180 -17.21 -1.95 -14.66
C LEU A 180 -18.58 -1.40 -15.09
N LYS A 181 -19.19 -1.98 -16.12
CA LYS A 181 -20.55 -1.57 -16.55
C LYS A 181 -21.57 -1.74 -15.43
N THR A 182 -21.53 -2.87 -14.70
CA THR A 182 -22.40 -3.11 -13.54
C THR A 182 -22.22 -2.04 -12.46
N MET A 183 -20.98 -1.62 -12.18
CA MET A 183 -20.68 -0.53 -11.25
C MET A 183 -21.42 0.75 -11.65
N PHE A 184 -21.29 1.17 -12.91
CA PHE A 184 -21.89 2.41 -13.40
C PHE A 184 -23.42 2.35 -13.50
N ILE A 185 -24.02 1.18 -13.75
CA ILE A 185 -25.50 0.99 -13.75
C ILE A 185 -26.12 1.34 -12.39
N HIS A 186 -25.41 1.05 -11.29
CA HIS A 186 -25.88 1.36 -9.95
C HIS A 186 -25.64 2.81 -9.52
N MET A 187 -24.90 3.58 -10.33
CA MET A 187 -24.64 5.00 -10.09
C MET A 187 -25.60 5.85 -10.91
N LYS A 188 -25.88 7.06 -10.42
CA LYS A 188 -26.62 8.04 -11.21
C LYS A 188 -25.78 8.51 -12.39
N GLU A 189 -26.34 8.43 -13.59
CA GLU A 189 -25.70 8.95 -14.78
C GLU A 189 -25.56 10.48 -14.70
N THR A 190 -24.38 10.98 -15.09
CA THR A 190 -24.07 12.40 -15.13
C THR A 190 -23.31 12.73 -16.42
N VAL A 191 -23.09 14.02 -16.69
CA VAL A 191 -22.25 14.47 -17.80
C VAL A 191 -20.81 13.95 -17.75
N HIS A 192 -20.35 13.45 -16.60
CA HIS A 192 -18.99 12.90 -16.42
C HIS A 192 -18.93 11.38 -16.61
N THR A 193 -20.07 10.68 -16.62
CA THR A 193 -20.14 9.21 -16.62
C THR A 193 -19.42 8.61 -17.82
N GLN A 194 -19.70 9.10 -19.02
CA GLN A 194 -19.10 8.58 -20.25
C GLN A 194 -17.58 8.72 -20.25
N GLY A 195 -17.06 9.89 -19.88
CA GLY A 195 -15.61 10.13 -19.86
C GLY A 195 -14.88 9.25 -18.84
N LEU A 196 -15.47 9.02 -17.66
CA LEU A 196 -14.89 8.12 -16.66
C LEU A 196 -14.92 6.66 -17.12
N LEU A 197 -16.00 6.23 -17.76
CA LEU A 197 -16.12 4.88 -18.32
C LEU A 197 -15.05 4.63 -19.39
N GLU A 198 -14.85 5.59 -20.31
CA GLU A 198 -13.82 5.51 -21.37
C GLU A 198 -12.40 5.46 -20.81
N ILE A 199 -12.10 6.24 -19.75
CA ILE A 199 -10.81 6.19 -19.07
C ILE A 199 -10.56 4.79 -18.49
N CYS A 200 -11.54 4.23 -17.78
CA CYS A 200 -11.42 2.92 -17.16
C CYS A 200 -11.33 1.80 -18.20
N ASP A 201 -12.15 1.85 -19.26
CA ASP A 201 -12.16 0.85 -20.34
C ASP A 201 -10.79 0.79 -21.05
N ARG A 202 -10.22 1.97 -21.37
CA ARG A 202 -8.88 2.08 -21.95
C ARG A 202 -7.79 1.53 -21.03
N ILE A 203 -7.89 1.76 -19.72
CA ILE A 203 -6.94 1.19 -18.75
C ILE A 203 -7.03 -0.34 -18.76
N ILE A 204 -8.24 -0.91 -18.77
CA ILE A 204 -8.42 -2.36 -18.82
C ILE A 204 -7.82 -2.94 -20.11
N ASP A 205 -7.93 -2.25 -21.23
CA ASP A 205 -7.33 -2.71 -22.50
C ASP A 205 -5.81 -2.62 -22.50
N GLN A 206 -5.26 -1.51 -22.01
CA GLN A 206 -3.82 -1.20 -22.10
C GLN A 206 -2.94 -2.02 -21.14
N TYR A 207 -3.48 -2.37 -19.97
CA TYR A 207 -2.72 -3.06 -18.92
C TYR A 207 -3.19 -4.49 -18.72
N ASP A 208 -2.30 -5.38 -18.28
CA ASP A 208 -2.59 -6.81 -18.22
C ASP A 208 -2.77 -7.32 -16.78
N SER A 209 -1.94 -6.86 -15.84
CA SER A 209 -2.02 -7.29 -14.44
C SER A 209 -2.99 -6.43 -13.63
N TRP A 210 -3.51 -7.01 -12.55
CA TRP A 210 -4.40 -6.31 -11.62
C TRP A 210 -3.77 -5.06 -11.00
N THR A 211 -2.50 -5.14 -10.59
CA THR A 211 -1.80 -4.00 -9.97
C THR A 211 -1.41 -2.94 -10.98
N ASP A 212 -1.17 -3.29 -12.24
CA ASP A 212 -0.91 -2.31 -13.31
C ASP A 212 -2.16 -1.49 -13.63
N MET A 213 -3.33 -2.12 -13.72
CA MET A 213 -4.60 -1.40 -13.91
C MET A 213 -4.88 -0.44 -12.75
N PHE A 214 -4.63 -0.90 -11.51
CA PHE A 214 -4.77 -0.07 -10.31
C PHE A 214 -3.78 1.12 -10.31
N LYS A 215 -2.50 0.85 -10.62
CA LYS A 215 -1.45 1.87 -10.78
C LYS A 215 -1.86 2.93 -11.82
N ALA A 216 -2.34 2.50 -12.98
CA ALA A 216 -2.75 3.39 -14.07
C ALA A 216 -3.93 4.29 -13.67
N LEU A 217 -4.93 3.74 -12.97
CA LEU A 217 -6.07 4.52 -12.46
C LEU A 217 -5.63 5.59 -11.46
N LEU A 218 -4.76 5.22 -10.50
CA LEU A 218 -4.22 6.17 -9.54
C LEU A 218 -3.33 7.21 -10.22
N HIS A 219 -2.54 6.80 -11.22
CA HIS A 219 -1.74 7.71 -12.02
C HIS A 219 -2.60 8.75 -12.73
N GLU A 220 -3.67 8.35 -13.43
CA GLU A 220 -4.57 9.31 -14.08
C GLU A 220 -5.17 10.31 -13.09
N THR A 221 -5.47 9.86 -11.87
CA THR A 221 -6.06 10.71 -10.82
C THR A 221 -5.04 11.66 -10.19
N PHE A 222 -3.82 11.21 -9.92
CA PHE A 222 -2.88 11.89 -9.03
C PHE A 222 -1.59 12.38 -9.68
N LYS A 223 -1.33 12.09 -10.97
CA LYS A 223 -0.08 12.47 -11.65
C LYS A 223 0.26 13.96 -11.57
N ALA A 224 -0.75 14.83 -11.53
CA ALA A 224 -0.57 16.28 -11.41
C ALA A 224 0.05 16.70 -10.05
N TYR A 225 -0.03 15.84 -9.03
CA TYR A 225 0.51 16.09 -7.69
C TYR A 225 1.90 15.47 -7.48
N GLY A 226 2.51 14.90 -8.52
CA GLY A 226 3.88 14.37 -8.44
C GLY A 226 4.04 13.08 -7.64
N VAL A 227 2.97 12.42 -7.20
CA VAL A 227 3.08 11.16 -6.44
C VAL A 227 3.75 10.07 -7.28
N LEU A 228 4.71 9.38 -6.66
CA LEU A 228 5.39 8.23 -7.24
C LEU A 228 4.75 6.94 -6.75
N PHE A 229 4.73 5.91 -7.57
CA PHE A 229 4.15 4.61 -7.26
C PHE A 229 5.24 3.54 -7.27
N ILE A 230 5.11 2.53 -6.40
CA ILE A 230 5.95 1.33 -6.44
C ILE A 230 5.16 0.13 -5.94
N ASP A 231 5.21 -0.99 -6.68
CA ASP A 231 4.67 -2.26 -6.22
C ASP A 231 5.70 -2.98 -5.36
N ALA A 232 5.26 -3.43 -4.19
CA ALA A 232 6.03 -4.28 -3.29
C ALA A 232 6.65 -5.50 -3.98
N GLN A 233 5.99 -6.05 -5.00
CA GLN A 233 6.44 -7.22 -5.72
C GLN A 233 7.30 -6.92 -6.95
N PHE A 234 7.58 -5.65 -7.27
CA PHE A 234 8.36 -5.32 -8.45
C PHE A 234 9.76 -5.96 -8.39
N GLU A 235 10.15 -6.72 -9.40
CA GLU A 235 11.35 -7.57 -9.34
C GLU A 235 12.66 -6.80 -9.08
N PRO A 236 12.93 -5.65 -9.75
CA PRO A 236 14.08 -4.81 -9.41
C PRO A 236 14.10 -4.34 -7.95
N LEU A 237 12.93 -4.04 -7.35
CA LEU A 237 12.84 -3.73 -5.92
C LEU A 237 13.21 -4.95 -5.07
N ARG A 238 12.67 -6.14 -5.39
CA ARG A 238 13.01 -7.39 -4.69
C ARG A 238 14.50 -7.72 -4.71
N LYS A 239 15.19 -7.45 -5.82
CA LYS A 239 16.65 -7.59 -5.91
C LYS A 239 17.36 -6.66 -4.92
N MET A 240 16.88 -5.43 -4.77
CA MET A 240 17.43 -4.46 -3.80
C MET A 240 17.14 -4.87 -2.34
N GLU A 241 16.02 -5.57 -2.09
CA GLU A 241 15.62 -6.05 -0.77
C GLU A 241 16.34 -7.35 -0.35
N ALA A 242 16.91 -8.11 -1.29
CA ALA A 242 17.54 -9.41 -1.02
C ALA A 242 18.53 -9.43 0.16
N PRO A 243 19.42 -8.43 0.36
CA PRO A 243 20.27 -8.37 1.55
C PRO A 243 19.50 -8.28 2.88
N MET A 244 18.36 -7.58 2.88
CA MET A 244 17.48 -7.48 4.05
C MET A 244 16.78 -8.81 4.31
N PHE A 245 16.23 -9.46 3.28
CA PHE A 245 15.63 -10.79 3.44
C PHE A 245 16.61 -11.84 3.96
N LYS A 246 17.85 -11.83 3.46
CA LYS A 246 18.91 -12.70 3.97
C LYS A 246 19.19 -12.44 5.46
N LYS A 247 19.14 -11.18 5.90
CA LYS A 247 19.31 -10.82 7.31
C LYS A 247 18.13 -11.27 8.16
N ILE A 248 16.89 -11.12 7.66
CA ILE A 248 15.67 -11.61 8.32
C ILE A 248 15.75 -13.13 8.50
N LEU A 249 16.05 -13.89 7.44
CA LEU A 249 16.20 -15.35 7.50
C LEU A 249 17.26 -15.78 8.53
N LYS A 250 18.44 -15.17 8.51
CA LYS A 250 19.52 -15.51 9.46
C LYS A 250 19.20 -15.15 10.91
N LYS A 251 18.33 -14.16 11.14
CA LYS A 251 17.99 -13.65 12.47
C LYS A 251 16.52 -13.90 12.82
N HIS A 252 15.89 -14.89 12.20
CA HIS A 252 14.45 -15.09 12.27
C HIS A 252 13.99 -15.33 13.72
N GLN A 253 14.74 -16.11 14.51
CA GLN A 253 14.42 -16.34 15.93
C GLN A 253 14.44 -15.04 16.75
N LEU A 254 15.48 -14.22 16.59
CA LEU A 254 15.57 -12.94 17.29
C LEU A 254 14.44 -11.97 16.88
N LEU A 255 13.97 -12.05 15.63
CA LEU A 255 12.84 -11.27 15.16
C LEU A 255 11.53 -11.77 15.77
N ASP A 256 11.28 -13.08 15.79
CA ASP A 256 10.07 -13.67 16.40
C ASP A 256 10.05 -13.39 17.91
N ASP A 257 11.16 -13.57 18.62
CA ASP A 257 11.27 -13.25 20.05
C ASP A 257 10.90 -11.77 20.32
N ALA A 258 11.42 -10.85 19.51
CA ALA A 258 11.11 -9.43 19.62
C ALA A 258 9.63 -9.14 19.32
N PHE A 259 9.06 -9.80 18.30
CA PHE A 259 7.64 -9.70 17.94
C PHE A 259 6.74 -10.16 19.09
N ARG A 260 6.96 -11.38 19.63
CA ARG A 260 6.18 -11.95 20.73
C ARG A 260 6.31 -11.12 22.01
N ALA A 261 7.51 -10.66 22.35
CA ALA A 261 7.73 -9.78 23.50
C ALA A 261 6.99 -8.44 23.36
N THR A 262 6.95 -7.89 22.15
CA THR A 262 6.21 -6.64 21.87
C THR A 262 4.71 -6.85 21.96
N GLN A 263 4.19 -7.95 21.40
CA GLN A 263 2.77 -8.32 21.49
C GLN A 263 2.32 -8.46 22.95
N GLN A 264 3.12 -9.14 23.78
CA GLN A 264 2.85 -9.27 25.21
C GLN A 264 2.88 -7.91 25.93
N ARG A 265 3.84 -7.04 25.61
CA ARG A 265 3.91 -5.69 26.17
C ARG A 265 2.67 -4.86 25.82
N THR A 266 2.24 -4.90 24.56
CA THR A 266 1.03 -4.20 24.08
C THR A 266 -0.22 -4.70 24.82
N GLN A 267 -0.35 -6.01 25.03
CA GLN A 267 -1.46 -6.60 25.80
C GLN A 267 -1.45 -6.20 27.28
N ASN A 268 -0.27 -6.20 27.91
CA ASN A 268 -0.11 -5.77 29.31
C ASN A 268 -0.45 -4.28 29.51
N GLN A 269 -0.42 -3.48 28.45
CA GLN A 269 -0.85 -2.08 28.42
C GLN A 269 -2.36 -1.90 28.15
N GLY A 270 -3.12 -3.00 28.06
CA GLY A 270 -4.57 -2.99 27.83
C GLY A 270 -4.99 -2.83 26.38
N LEU A 271 -4.07 -3.03 25.42
CA LEU A 271 -4.36 -2.99 23.98
C LEU A 271 -4.53 -4.41 23.42
N ASN A 272 -5.34 -4.55 22.37
CA ASN A 272 -5.56 -5.84 21.73
C ASN A 272 -4.38 -6.25 20.84
N ALA A 273 -4.12 -7.56 20.77
CA ALA A 273 -3.20 -8.12 19.78
C ALA A 273 -3.79 -7.95 18.36
N MET A 274 -3.08 -7.21 17.50
CA MET A 274 -3.54 -6.93 16.14
C MET A 274 -3.04 -7.93 15.09
N ILE A 275 -1.87 -8.55 15.32
CA ILE A 275 -1.26 -9.48 14.37
C ILE A 275 -1.35 -10.90 14.93
N GLN A 276 -1.98 -11.79 14.17
CA GLN A 276 -2.02 -13.23 14.44
C GLN A 276 -1.10 -13.93 13.46
N THR A 277 -0.22 -14.80 13.96
CA THR A 277 0.75 -15.52 13.13
C THR A 277 1.22 -16.80 13.81
N ASP A 278 1.26 -17.86 13.03
CA ASP A 278 1.74 -19.19 13.45
C ASP A 278 3.18 -19.47 13.03
N THR A 279 3.80 -18.58 12.23
CA THR A 279 5.21 -18.68 11.83
C THR A 279 6.16 -18.02 12.84
N ASN A 280 7.39 -18.54 12.89
CA ASN A 280 8.58 -18.00 13.55
C ASN A 280 9.64 -17.43 12.56
N VAL A 281 9.27 -17.27 11.28
CA VAL A 281 10.13 -16.74 10.21
C VAL A 281 9.62 -15.43 9.64
N HIS A 282 8.31 -15.19 9.68
CA HIS A 282 7.65 -13.97 9.19
C HIS A 282 7.94 -13.64 7.72
N LEU A 283 8.18 -14.67 6.91
CA LEU A 283 8.39 -14.54 5.47
C LEU A 283 7.48 -15.49 4.71
N PHE A 284 7.24 -15.13 3.47
CA PHE A 284 6.55 -15.97 2.50
C PHE A 284 7.51 -16.27 1.36
N LEU A 285 7.35 -17.45 0.75
CA LEU A 285 8.03 -17.84 -0.47
C LEU A 285 6.99 -18.04 -1.56
N HIS A 286 7.27 -17.53 -2.75
CA HIS A 286 6.49 -17.84 -3.93
C HIS A 286 7.06 -19.10 -4.58
N ASP A 287 6.29 -20.19 -4.55
CA ASP A 287 6.68 -21.49 -5.10
C ASP A 287 5.45 -22.17 -5.70
N GLU A 288 5.61 -22.79 -6.87
CA GLU A 288 4.51 -23.44 -7.63
C GLU A 288 3.29 -22.52 -7.87
N ASN A 289 3.55 -21.26 -8.26
CA ASN A 289 2.53 -20.22 -8.45
C ASN A 289 1.71 -19.86 -7.19
N MET A 290 2.13 -20.31 -6.01
CA MET A 290 1.46 -20.04 -4.74
C MET A 290 2.35 -19.19 -3.83
N ARG A 291 1.73 -18.28 -3.07
CA ARG A 291 2.37 -17.64 -1.91
C ARG A 291 2.24 -18.56 -0.70
N GLN A 292 3.37 -19.05 -0.18
CA GLN A 292 3.41 -20.02 0.91
C GLN A 292 4.14 -19.43 2.13
N LEU A 293 3.59 -19.68 3.32
CA LEU A 293 4.18 -19.23 4.58
C LEU A 293 5.40 -20.08 4.90
N VAL A 294 6.52 -19.42 5.22
CA VAL A 294 7.76 -20.10 5.64
C VAL A 294 7.72 -20.29 7.15
N SER A 295 8.08 -21.48 7.63
CA SER A 295 8.26 -21.81 9.05
C SER A 295 9.59 -22.52 9.28
N TYR A 296 10.12 -22.51 10.50
CA TYR A 296 11.35 -23.21 10.86
C TYR A 296 11.10 -24.23 11.98
N ASP A 297 11.46 -25.49 11.74
CA ASP A 297 11.18 -26.60 12.68
C ASP A 297 12.33 -26.94 13.64
N GLY A 298 13.38 -26.12 13.66
CA GLY A 298 14.61 -26.37 14.41
C GLY A 298 15.75 -26.92 13.55
N LYS A 299 15.46 -27.44 12.35
CA LYS A 299 16.46 -28.00 11.43
C LYS A 299 16.34 -27.47 10.00
N HIS A 300 15.13 -27.32 9.48
CA HIS A 300 14.86 -26.90 8.10
C HIS A 300 13.80 -25.80 8.05
N PHE A 301 13.85 -25.00 6.98
CA PHE A 301 12.75 -24.12 6.60
C PHE A 301 11.71 -24.91 5.80
N LYS A 302 10.44 -24.81 6.18
CA LYS A 302 9.31 -25.53 5.57
C LYS A 302 8.28 -24.58 5.01
N LEU A 303 7.60 -25.00 3.95
CA LEU A 303 6.43 -24.33 3.41
C LEU A 303 5.15 -24.96 3.95
N ASN A 304 4.07 -24.18 4.02
CA ASN A 304 2.80 -24.64 4.62
C ASN A 304 1.88 -25.42 3.66
N LYS A 305 2.10 -25.33 2.33
CA LYS A 305 1.26 -26.00 1.32
C LYS A 305 1.99 -27.13 0.56
N THR A 306 3.31 -27.24 0.70
CA THR A 306 4.13 -28.23 -0.01
C THR A 306 5.11 -28.91 0.96
N ASP A 307 5.51 -30.14 0.64
CA ASP A 307 6.47 -30.91 1.44
C ASP A 307 7.95 -30.46 1.24
N LYS A 308 8.18 -29.30 0.61
CA LYS A 308 9.53 -28.79 0.33
C LYS A 308 10.18 -28.26 1.60
N THR A 309 11.46 -28.58 1.74
CA THR A 309 12.31 -28.14 2.85
C THR A 309 13.63 -27.54 2.35
N TYR A 310 14.11 -26.48 2.99
CA TYR A 310 15.38 -25.79 2.70
C TYR A 310 16.31 -25.77 3.92
#